data_AF-A0A6B3GTX7-F1
#
_entry.id   AF-A0A6B3GTX7-F1
#
_cell.length_a   1.000
_cell.length_b   1.000
_cell.length_c   1.000
_cell.angle_alpha   90.00
_cell.angle_beta   90.00
_cell.angle_gamma   90.00
#
_symmetry.space_group_name_H-M   'P 1'
#
loop_
_entity.id
_entity.type
_entity.pdbx_description
1 polymer ?
#
loop_
_entity_poly.entity_id
_entity_poly.type
_entity_poly.pdbx_seq_one_letter_code
_entity_poly.pdbx_strand_id
1 'polypeptide(L)' 'GDNFDWAADGDELTLAVTNGMGEGIQASLLTNLAVNALRNARRAGIGIADQAALADQAIYDQHRGASHVSTLLLRFE' A
#
# COMPACT_ATOMS: atom_id res chain seq x y z
N GLY A 1 -3.41 -0.39 11.32
CA GLY A 1 -4.34 0.73 11.54
C GLY A 1 -4.76 1.22 10.18
N ASP A 2 -5.56 2.28 10.16
CA ASP A 2 -6.04 2.82 8.89
C ASP A 2 -5.08 3.90 8.37
N ASN A 3 -4.91 3.94 7.06
CA ASN A 3 -4.11 4.94 6.36
C ASN A 3 -4.81 5.41 5.09
N PHE A 4 -4.72 6.72 4.86
CA PHE A 4 -5.09 7.38 3.62
C PHE A 4 -3.83 8.03 3.04
N ASP A 5 -3.42 7.65 1.83
CA ASP A 5 -2.28 8.22 1.11
C ASP A 5 -2.72 8.69 -0.28
N TRP A 6 -2.18 9.82 -0.73
CA TRP A 6 -2.47 10.35 -2.05
C TRP A 6 -1.27 11.10 -2.61
N ALA A 7 -1.21 11.18 -3.93
CA ALA A 7 -0.20 11.96 -4.63
C ALA A 7 -0.78 12.50 -5.94
N ALA A 8 -0.54 13.77 -6.22
CA ALA A 8 -0.83 14.39 -7.50
C ALA A 8 0.49 14.64 -8.25
N ASP A 9 0.54 14.24 -9.52
CA ASP A 9 1.70 14.44 -10.40
C ASP A 9 1.21 14.77 -11.82
N GLY A 10 1.46 16.00 -12.27
CA GLY A 10 0.89 16.52 -13.51
C GLY A 10 -0.64 16.45 -13.49
N ASP A 11 -1.21 15.72 -14.44
CA ASP A 11 -2.64 15.48 -14.57
C ASP A 11 -3.09 14.19 -13.86
N GLU A 12 -2.19 13.43 -13.23
CA GLU A 12 -2.54 12.18 -12.54
C GLU A 12 -2.74 12.38 -11.03
N LEU A 13 -3.83 11.82 -10.49
CA LEU A 13 -4.05 11.64 -9.05
C LEU A 13 -4.05 10.16 -8.69
N THR A 14 -3.14 9.75 -7.80
CA THR A 14 -3.21 8.43 -7.14
C THR A 14 -3.79 8.58 -5.73
N LEU A 15 -4.70 7.68 -5.35
CA LEU A 15 -5.27 7.57 -4.01
C LEU A 15 -5.19 6.12 -3.50
N ALA A 16 -4.78 5.95 -2.25
CA ALA A 16 -4.72 4.67 -1.55
C ALA A 16 -5.40 4.76 -0.18
N VAL A 17 -6.33 3.85 0.09
CA VAL A 17 -6.92 3.64 1.43
C VAL A 17 -6.53 2.25 1.88
N THR A 18 -5.83 2.13 3.01
CA THR A 18 -5.26 0.86 3.49
C THR A 18 -5.63 0.65 4.95
N ASN A 19 -6.07 -0.56 5.29
CA ASN A 19 -6.27 -1.02 6.66
C ASN A 19 -5.44 -2.30 6.89
N GLY A 20 -4.46 -2.23 7.78
CA GLY A 20 -3.70 -3.41 8.19
C GLY A 20 -4.43 -4.26 9.21
N MET A 21 -4.47 -5.58 8.98
CA MET A 21 -5.03 -6.57 9.89
C MET A 21 -4.57 -6.40 11.34
N GLY A 22 -5.49 -6.68 12.26
CA GLY A 22 -5.24 -6.66 13.70
C GLY A 22 -5.45 -5.29 14.30
N GLU A 23 -4.86 -5.06 15.47
CA GLU A 23 -5.08 -3.83 16.25
C GLU A 23 -3.77 -3.27 16.82
N GLY A 24 -3.85 -2.03 17.30
CA GLY A 24 -2.75 -1.35 17.99
C GLY A 24 -1.47 -1.27 17.16
N ILE A 25 -0.34 -1.51 17.81
CA ILE A 25 1.00 -1.33 17.22
C ILE A 25 1.23 -2.27 16.03
N GLN A 26 0.78 -3.52 16.12
CA GLN A 26 1.02 -4.51 15.07
C GLN A 26 0.33 -4.11 13.77
N ALA A 27 -0.93 -3.70 13.86
CA ALA A 27 -1.67 -3.20 12.72
C ALA A 27 -0.98 -1.96 12.12
N SER A 28 -0.50 -1.03 12.97
CA SER A 28 0.19 0.19 12.51
C SER A 28 1.49 -0.11 11.76
N LEU A 29 2.30 -1.06 12.24
CA LEU A 29 3.52 -1.49 11.56
C LEU A 29 3.23 -2.14 10.21
N LEU A 30 2.25 -3.05 10.16
CA LEU A 30 1.82 -3.70 8.93
C LEU A 30 1.31 -2.70 7.88
N THR A 31 0.51 -1.73 8.32
CA THR A 31 -0.01 -0.66 7.44
C THR A 31 1.12 0.20 6.91
N ASN A 32 2.09 0.54 7.77
CA ASN A 32 3.25 1.34 7.38
C ASN A 32 4.11 0.62 6.34
N LEU A 33 4.33 -0.69 6.50
CA LEU A 33 5.03 -1.52 5.50
C LEU A 33 4.32 -1.45 4.14
N ALA A 34 3.01 -1.70 4.11
CA ALA A 34 2.22 -1.67 2.88
C ALA A 34 2.28 -0.30 2.18
N VAL A 35 2.06 0.79 2.93
CA VAL A 35 2.07 2.15 2.39
C VAL A 35 3.43 2.53 1.83
N ASN A 36 4.52 2.16 2.51
CA ASN A 36 5.86 2.44 2.02
C ASN A 36 6.20 1.61 0.76
N ALA A 37 5.78 0.34 0.70
CA ALA A 37 5.96 -0.47 -0.50
C ALA A 37 5.20 0.13 -1.70
N LEU A 38 3.94 0.51 -1.51
CA LEU A 38 3.12 1.19 -2.54
C LEU A 38 3.77 2.50 -3.00
N ARG A 39 4.21 3.36 -2.08
CA ARG A 39 4.89 4.63 -2.41
C ARG A 39 6.18 4.41 -3.18
N ASN A 40 6.98 3.42 -2.80
CA ASN A 40 8.22 3.10 -3.49
C ASN A 40 7.97 2.61 -4.91
N ALA A 41 7.00 1.71 -5.09
CA ALA A 41 6.63 1.22 -6.42
C ALA A 41 6.08 2.36 -7.30
N ARG A 42 5.21 3.22 -6.75
CA ARG A 42 4.71 4.41 -7.46
C ARG A 42 5.84 5.36 -7.88
N ARG A 43 6.78 5.67 -6.99
CA ARG A 43 7.95 6.52 -7.29
C ARG A 43 8.89 5.91 -8.33
N ALA A 44 8.87 4.59 -8.48
CA ALA A 44 9.58 3.88 -9.54
C ALA A 44 8.82 3.87 -10.88
N GLY A 45 7.67 4.56 -10.98
CA GLY A 45 6.87 4.62 -12.21
C GLY A 45 6.09 3.35 -12.54
N ILE A 46 5.90 2.47 -11.55
CA ILE A 46 5.27 1.16 -11.76
C ILE A 46 3.75 1.33 -11.92
N GLY A 47 3.14 0.51 -12.77
CA GLY A 47 1.68 0.48 -12.98
C GLY A 47 0.92 0.09 -11.72
N ILE A 48 -0.32 0.59 -11.55
CA ILE A 48 -1.06 0.45 -10.28
C ILE A 48 -1.28 -1.00 -9.84
N ALA A 49 -1.53 -1.92 -10.77
CA ALA A 49 -1.69 -3.35 -10.47
C ALA A 49 -0.38 -3.97 -9.97
N ASP A 50 0.74 -3.63 -10.59
CA ASP A 50 2.06 -4.11 -10.19
C ASP A 50 2.54 -3.48 -8.88
N GLN A 51 2.13 -2.24 -8.58
CA GLN A 51 2.33 -1.65 -7.25
C GLN A 51 1.66 -2.50 -6.16
N ALA A 52 0.42 -2.96 -6.41
CA ALA A 52 -0.31 -3.81 -5.48
C ALA A 52 0.40 -5.18 -5.32
N ALA A 53 0.85 -5.79 -6.42
CA ALA A 53 1.57 -7.06 -6.38
C ALA A 53 2.90 -6.95 -5.60
N LEU A 54 3.65 -5.86 -5.78
CA LEU A 54 4.90 -5.62 -5.03
C LEU A 54 4.65 -5.36 -3.55
N ALA A 55 3.58 -4.64 -3.20
CA ALA A 55 3.20 -4.45 -1.82
C ALA A 55 2.78 -5.77 -1.16
N ASP A 56 2.01 -6.60 -1.86
CA ASP A 56 1.63 -7.95 -1.42
C ASP A 56 2.87 -8.82 -1.19
N GLN A 57 3.82 -8.82 -2.13
CA GLN A 57 5.08 -9.56 -1.98
C GLN A 57 5.89 -9.09 -0.76
N ALA A 58 5.99 -7.78 -0.54
CA ALA A 58 6.68 -7.24 0.63
C ALA A 58 6.03 -7.68 1.96
N ILE A 59 4.70 -7.72 2.01
CA ILE A 59 3.96 -8.22 3.17
C ILE A 59 4.19 -9.73 3.32
N TYR A 60 4.11 -10.49 2.24
CA TYR A 60 4.33 -11.94 2.27
C TYR A 60 5.74 -12.29 2.72
N ASP A 61 6.77 -11.55 2.29
CA ASP A 61 8.15 -11.84 2.68
C ASP A 61 8.39 -11.62 4.18
N GLN A 62 7.71 -10.65 4.77
CA GLN A 62 7.81 -10.35 6.19
C GLN A 62 6.91 -11.24 7.06
N HIS A 63 5.68 -11.55 6.61
CA HIS A 63 4.64 -12.17 7.41
C HIS A 63 4.24 -13.58 6.97
N ARG A 64 4.75 -14.05 5.83
CA ARG A 64 4.53 -15.40 5.27
C ARG A 64 3.05 -15.79 5.17
N GLY A 65 2.20 -14.82 4.81
CA GLY A 65 0.75 -14.99 4.68
C GLY A 65 -0.03 -14.98 6.00
N ALA A 66 0.64 -14.83 7.15
CA ALA A 66 -0.03 -14.73 8.46
C ALA A 66 -0.71 -13.37 8.69
N SER A 67 -0.45 -12.38 7.84
CA SER A 67 -1.01 -11.05 7.94
C SER A 67 -1.25 -10.48 6.55
N HIS A 68 -2.27 -9.64 6.43
CA HIS A 68 -2.65 -8.98 5.18
C HIS A 68 -3.13 -7.55 5.43
N VAL A 69 -3.24 -6.79 4.34
CA VAL A 69 -3.89 -5.48 4.36
C VAL A 69 -5.07 -5.49 3.41
N SER A 70 -6.13 -4.77 3.77
CA SER A 70 -7.21 -4.43 2.85
C SER A 70 -6.88 -3.08 2.25
N THR A 71 -6.80 -3.00 0.91
CA THR A 71 -6.42 -1.76 0.22
C THR A 71 -7.34 -1.46 -0.96
N LEU A 72 -7.79 -0.20 -1.04
CA LEU A 72 -8.35 0.40 -2.25
C LEU A 72 -7.27 1.26 -2.92
N LEU A 73 -6.93 0.96 -4.17
CA LEU A 73 -5.99 1.73 -4.99
C LEU A 73 -6.73 2.30 -6.19
N LEU A 74 -6.60 3.62 -6.38
CA LEU A 74 -7.27 4.37 -7.43
C LEU A 74 -6.27 5.28 -8.14
N ARG A 75 -6.45 5.41 -9.46
CA ARG A 75 -5.73 6.35 -10.32
C ARG A 75 -6.74 7.09 -11.17
N PHE A 76 -6.58 8.41 -11.25
CA PHE A 76 -7.38 9.33 -12.04
C PHE A 76 -6.47 10.13 -12.97
N GLU A 77 -6.97 10.46 -14.15
CA GLU A 77 -6.37 11.36 -15.16
C GLU A 77 -7.23 12.63 -15.29
#